data_AF-A0A7X6TT09-F1
#
_entry.id   AF-A0A7X6TT09-F1
#
_cell.length_a   1.000
_cell.length_b   1.000
_cell.length_c   1.000
_cell.angle_alpha   90.00
_cell.angle_beta   90.00
_cell.angle_gamma   90.00
#
_symmetry.space_group_name_H-M   'P 1'
#
loop_
_entity.id
_entity.type
_entity.pdbx_description
1 polymer ?
#
loop_
_entity_poly.entity_id
_entity_poly.type
_entity_poly.pdbx_seq_one_letter_code
_entity_poly.pdbx_strand_id
1 'polypeptide(L)'
;MSYIAEDFKDISCMDSIVVFDYELRPVFYEDKNNLVNTKESRTLFVSYMNKHREIKRAFIEVLKTGEHLKIKNEGNKMFLVLPIEGVNKPIGIVGITYESDGCHHEDCTTDQIFKEMMSLFITKYRELKEKEVMASMASLTCGLKSLEDYERFAILKTGNRCNWNITVMAKELEIGRNTLYNKMKRMGIH
;
A
#
# COMPACT_ATOMS: atom_id res chain seq x y z
N MET A 1 6.11 -8.23 -11.95
CA MET A 1 5.39 -6.98 -11.69
C MET A 1 6.07 -6.30 -10.50
N SER A 2 7.13 -5.54 -10.75
CA SER A 2 7.70 -4.60 -9.79
C SER A 2 7.14 -3.25 -10.17
N TYR A 3 6.16 -2.75 -9.42
CA TYR A 3 5.54 -1.46 -9.66
C TYR A 3 6.22 -0.34 -8.84
N ILE A 4 6.87 -0.71 -7.75
CA ILE A 4 7.39 0.24 -6.77
C ILE A 4 8.67 0.91 -7.30
N ALA A 5 9.62 0.17 -7.86
CA ALA A 5 10.84 0.73 -8.44
C ALA A 5 10.61 1.67 -9.65
N GLU A 6 9.62 1.41 -10.51
CA GLU A 6 9.36 2.29 -11.66
C GLU A 6 8.88 3.67 -11.19
N ASP A 7 7.94 3.70 -10.23
CA ASP A 7 7.45 4.93 -9.62
C ASP A 7 8.56 5.74 -8.92
N PHE A 8 9.60 5.04 -8.47
CA PHE A 8 10.73 5.62 -7.74
C PHE A 8 11.95 5.94 -8.61
N LYS A 9 12.02 5.45 -9.85
CA LYS A 9 13.16 5.63 -10.75
C LYS A 9 13.42 7.11 -11.08
N ASP A 10 12.36 7.91 -11.11
CA ASP A 10 12.42 9.34 -11.43
C ASP A 10 12.83 10.20 -10.22
N ILE A 11 12.91 9.62 -9.01
CA ILE A 11 13.46 10.33 -7.85
C ILE A 11 14.99 10.28 -7.96
N SER A 12 15.55 11.33 -8.56
CA SER A 12 16.98 11.41 -8.91
C SER A 12 17.92 11.11 -7.75
N CYS A 13 17.60 11.61 -6.55
CA CYS A 13 18.43 11.45 -5.37
C CYS A 13 18.26 10.08 -4.68
N MET A 14 17.22 9.31 -4.97
CA MET A 14 16.98 8.03 -4.29
C MET A 14 17.77 6.89 -4.96
N ASP A 15 18.43 6.08 -4.14
CA ASP A 15 19.28 4.97 -4.59
C ASP A 15 18.62 3.61 -4.37
N SER A 16 18.01 3.40 -3.20
CA SER A 16 17.41 2.11 -2.86
C SER A 16 16.35 2.25 -1.78
N ILE A 17 15.45 1.27 -1.75
CA ILE A 17 14.43 1.13 -0.72
C ILE A 17 14.35 -0.32 -0.27
N VAL A 18 14.21 -0.50 1.04
CA VAL A 18 14.11 -1.81 1.68
C VAL A 18 12.97 -1.81 2.68
N VAL A 19 12.27 -2.93 2.79
CA VAL A 19 11.19 -3.10 3.76
C VAL A 19 11.43 -4.36 4.58
N PHE A 20 11.31 -4.22 5.89
CA PHE A 20 11.43 -5.28 6.87
C PHE A 20 10.15 -5.43 7.67
N ASP A 21 9.81 -6.67 8.04
CA ASP A 21 8.78 -6.93 9.04
C ASP A 21 9.29 -6.63 10.46
N TYR A 22 8.41 -6.75 11.44
CA TYR A 22 8.74 -6.57 12.87
C TYR A 22 9.84 -7.52 13.37
N GLU A 23 10.00 -8.70 12.76
CA GLU A 23 11.05 -9.67 13.10
C GLU A 23 12.37 -9.42 12.36
N LEU A 24 12.48 -8.30 11.64
CA LEU A 24 13.62 -7.95 10.80
C LEU A 24 13.90 -8.99 9.70
N ARG A 25 12.84 -9.58 9.15
CA ARG A 25 12.91 -10.35 7.90
C ARG A 25 12.66 -9.42 6.71
N PRO A 26 13.53 -9.46 5.68
CA PRO A 26 13.35 -8.60 4.51
C PRO A 26 12.14 -9.06 3.70
N VAL A 27 11.19 -8.14 3.51
CA VAL A 27 9.98 -8.35 2.70
C VAL A 27 10.19 -7.80 1.28
N PHE A 28 10.96 -6.73 1.17
CA PHE A 28 11.20 -6.02 -0.07
C PHE A 28 12.61 -5.43 -0.09
N TYR A 29 13.27 -5.48 -1.24
CA TYR A 29 14.48 -4.71 -1.50
C TYR A 29 14.59 -4.45 -3.00
N GLU A 30 14.76 -3.19 -3.38
CA GLU A 30 15.09 -2.78 -4.75
C GLU A 30 16.08 -1.63 -4.71
N ASP A 31 16.99 -1.59 -5.67
CA ASP A 31 17.92 -0.48 -5.87
C ASP A 31 17.89 -0.02 -7.33
N LYS A 32 18.42 1.19 -7.54
CA LYS A 32 18.39 1.88 -8.84
C LYS A 32 19.03 1.09 -9.98
N ASN A 33 19.99 0.21 -9.67
CA ASN A 33 20.70 -0.62 -10.64
C ASN A 33 20.02 -1.98 -10.83
N ASN A 34 19.23 -2.43 -9.85
CA ASN A 34 18.54 -3.71 -9.85
C ASN A 34 17.13 -3.56 -9.27
N LEU A 35 16.19 -3.19 -10.14
CA LEU A 35 14.77 -2.97 -9.86
C LEU A 35 13.98 -4.30 -9.71
N VAL A 36 14.60 -5.33 -9.15
CA VAL A 36 13.98 -6.65 -9.02
C VAL A 36 14.04 -7.13 -7.58
N ASN A 37 12.89 -7.13 -6.90
CA ASN A 37 12.72 -7.71 -5.57
C ASN A 37 12.77 -9.26 -5.59
N THR A 38 13.98 -9.83 -5.71
CA THR A 38 14.23 -11.30 -5.59
C THR A 38 14.67 -11.71 -4.19
N LYS A 39 14.64 -13.02 -3.89
CA LYS A 39 15.17 -13.55 -2.63
C LYS A 39 16.68 -13.28 -2.50
N GLU A 40 17.40 -13.37 -3.61
CA GLU A 40 18.85 -13.13 -3.70
C GLU A 40 19.15 -11.67 -3.36
N SER A 41 18.43 -10.72 -3.96
CA SER A 41 18.61 -9.29 -3.70
C SER A 41 18.36 -8.93 -2.22
N ARG A 42 17.30 -9.47 -1.62
CA ARG A 42 17.01 -9.32 -0.18
C ARG A 42 18.12 -9.92 0.70
N THR A 43 18.69 -11.05 0.29
CA THR A 43 19.79 -11.71 1.03
C THR A 43 21.08 -10.90 0.95
N LEU A 44 21.33 -10.25 -0.18
CA LEU A 44 22.46 -9.34 -0.36
C LEU A 44 22.38 -8.17 0.62
N PHE A 45 21.21 -7.53 0.73
CA PHE A 45 21.01 -6.44 1.69
C PHE A 45 21.16 -6.90 3.14
N VAL A 46 20.64 -8.08 3.51
CA VAL A 46 20.87 -8.64 4.86
C VAL A 46 22.36 -8.83 5.15
N SER A 47 23.12 -9.29 4.15
CA SER A 47 24.58 -9.44 4.27
C SER A 47 25.28 -8.09 4.45
N TYR A 48 24.83 -7.05 3.74
CA TYR A 48 25.27 -5.67 3.92
C TYR A 48 24.94 -5.14 5.33
N MET A 49 23.68 -5.24 5.76
CA MET A 49 23.24 -4.82 7.10
C MET A 49 24.03 -5.53 8.22
N ASN A 50 24.38 -6.81 8.05
CA ASN A 50 25.20 -7.51 9.04
C ASN A 50 26.65 -7.02 9.12
N LYS A 51 27.18 -6.44 8.02
CA LYS A 51 28.49 -5.76 8.01
C LYS A 51 28.42 -4.36 8.60
N HIS A 52 27.29 -3.67 8.43
CA HIS A 52 27.03 -2.31 8.91
C HIS A 52 26.13 -2.32 10.16
N ARG A 53 26.75 -2.57 11.32
CA ARG A 53 26.03 -2.79 12.60
C ARG A 53 25.16 -1.59 13.01
N GLU A 54 25.53 -0.39 12.60
CA GLU A 54 24.80 0.86 12.78
C GLU A 54 23.40 0.81 12.17
N ILE A 55 23.24 0.22 10.98
CA ILE A 55 21.94 0.08 10.31
C ILE A 55 21.04 -0.85 11.13
N LYS A 56 21.59 -2.00 11.54
CA LYS A 56 20.85 -2.98 12.35
C LYS A 56 20.42 -2.39 13.70
N ARG A 57 21.27 -1.58 14.33
CA ARG A 57 20.93 -0.89 15.59
C ARG A 57 19.80 0.10 15.39
N ALA A 58 19.89 0.93 14.35
CA ALA A 58 18.84 1.89 14.03
C ALA A 58 17.50 1.21 13.76
N PHE A 59 17.51 0.05 13.09
CA PHE A 59 16.27 -0.69 12.83
C PHE A 59 15.59 -1.14 14.13
N ILE A 60 16.37 -1.70 15.05
CA ILE A 60 15.87 -2.13 16.37
C ILE A 60 15.34 -0.93 17.15
N GLU A 61 16.06 0.19 17.10
CA GLU A 61 15.66 1.42 17.80
C GLU A 61 14.35 1.99 17.25
N VAL A 62 14.23 2.14 15.93
CA VAL A 62 13.01 2.61 15.27
C VAL A 62 11.80 1.71 15.57
N LEU A 63 11.97 0.39 15.58
CA LEU A 63 10.89 -0.53 15.96
C LEU A 63 10.47 -0.38 17.43
N LYS A 64 11.39 0.03 18.30
CA LYS A 64 11.15 0.20 19.73
C LYS A 64 10.52 1.55 20.05
N THR A 65 10.98 2.62 19.41
CA THR A 65 10.56 4.01 19.70
C THR A 65 9.39 4.46 18.84
N GLY A 66 9.24 3.92 17.62
CA GLY A 66 8.36 4.51 16.61
C GLY A 66 8.88 5.84 16.05
N GLU A 67 10.14 6.16 16.32
CA GLU A 67 10.78 7.37 15.80
C GLU A 67 11.72 7.01 14.66
N HIS A 68 11.67 7.79 13.59
CA HIS A 68 12.61 7.66 12.48
C HIS A 68 14.04 7.99 12.90
N LEU A 69 15.01 7.39 12.20
CA LEU A 69 16.43 7.66 12.39
C LEU A 69 17.12 7.87 11.06
N LYS A 70 18.09 8.78 11.06
CA LYS A 70 18.96 9.05 9.92
C LYS A 70 20.39 8.60 10.23
N ILE A 71 20.99 7.88 9.30
CA ILE A 71 22.35 7.36 9.43
C ILE A 71 23.17 7.86 8.26
N LYS A 72 24.40 8.32 8.53
CA LYS A 72 25.35 8.60 7.46
C LYS A 72 25.85 7.29 6.88
N ASN A 73 25.79 7.17 5.56
CA ASN A 73 26.32 6.05 4.81
C ASN A 73 27.62 6.46 4.08
N GLU A 74 28.14 5.60 3.21
CA GLU A 74 29.36 5.86 2.45
C GLU A 74 29.25 7.11 1.57
N GLY A 75 30.27 7.98 1.62
CA GLY A 75 30.33 9.22 0.85
C GLY A 75 29.27 10.26 1.26
N ASN A 76 28.49 10.71 0.29
CA ASN A 76 27.40 11.69 0.45
C ASN A 76 26.02 11.04 0.61
N LYS A 77 25.97 9.71 0.81
CA LYS A 77 24.72 8.97 0.93
C LYS A 77 24.23 8.97 2.37
N MET A 78 22.93 9.11 2.53
CA MET A 78 22.24 8.98 3.80
C MET A 78 21.30 7.78 3.75
N PHE A 79 21.12 7.14 4.91
CA PHE A 79 20.19 6.05 5.10
C PHE A 79 19.11 6.50 6.09
N LEU A 80 17.89 6.69 5.61
CA LEU A 80 16.74 7.06 6.42
C LEU A 80 15.95 5.80 6.80
N VAL A 81 15.68 5.64 8.09
CA VAL A 81 14.94 4.52 8.67
C VAL A 81 13.61 5.05 9.18
N LEU A 82 12.51 4.59 8.60
CA LEU A 82 11.14 5.01 8.92
C LEU A 82 10.35 3.82 9.50
N PRO A 83 9.59 4.00 10.59
CA PRO A 83 8.71 2.97 11.10
C PRO A 83 7.46 2.83 10.20
N ILE A 84 6.99 1.60 10.05
CA ILE A 84 5.64 1.33 9.52
C ILE A 84 4.72 1.23 10.74
N GLU A 85 4.02 2.32 11.05
CA GLU A 85 3.26 2.46 12.30
C GLU A 85 2.02 1.58 12.35
N GLY A 86 1.94 0.52 13.15
CA GLY A 86 0.67 -0.20 13.38
C GLY A 86 -0.33 0.59 14.23
N VAL A 87 -1.35 -0.10 14.76
CA VAL A 87 -2.38 0.56 15.60
C VAL A 87 -1.78 1.10 16.91
N ASN A 88 -0.86 0.34 17.53
CA ASN A 88 -0.28 0.68 18.83
C ASN A 88 1.25 0.64 18.85
N LYS A 89 1.87 0.10 17.81
CA LYS A 89 3.32 -0.10 17.73
C LYS A 89 3.75 -0.25 16.27
N PRO A 90 5.02 0.02 15.94
CA PRO A 90 5.58 -0.33 14.64
C PRO A 90 5.38 -1.81 14.31
N ILE A 91 5.01 -2.09 13.06
CA ILE A 91 4.83 -3.46 12.53
C ILE A 91 5.91 -3.84 11.50
N GLY A 92 6.82 -2.91 11.22
CA GLY A 92 7.89 -3.06 10.25
C GLY A 92 8.64 -1.76 10.08
N ILE A 93 9.56 -1.76 9.11
CA ILE A 93 10.46 -0.63 8.83
C ILE A 93 10.58 -0.46 7.33
N VAL A 94 10.67 0.80 6.88
CA VAL A 94 11.16 1.17 5.56
C VAL A 94 12.53 1.83 5.72
N GLY A 95 13.53 1.30 5.02
CA GLY A 95 14.85 1.93 4.89
C GLY A 95 15.01 2.52 3.50
N ILE A 96 15.50 3.76 3.41
CA ILE A 96 15.69 4.48 2.14
C ILE A 96 17.13 4.96 2.09
N THR A 97 17.85 4.62 1.02
CA THR A 97 19.16 5.20 0.71
C THR A 97 18.99 6.29 -0.34
N TYR A 98 19.61 7.45 -0.12
CA TYR A 98 19.57 8.57 -1.07
C TYR A 98 20.84 9.41 -0.97
N GLU A 99 21.20 10.07 -2.07
CA GLU A 99 22.24 11.08 -2.12
C GLU A 99 21.75 12.36 -1.44
N SER A 100 22.60 12.91 -0.58
CA SER A 100 22.38 14.19 0.08
C SER A 100 23.46 15.17 -0.34
N ASP A 101 23.11 16.43 -0.54
CA ASP A 101 24.03 17.52 -0.93
C ASP A 101 25.02 17.91 0.18
N GLY A 102 25.26 17.04 1.17
CA GLY A 102 26.11 17.31 2.34
C GLY A 102 25.39 18.03 3.48
N CYS A 103 24.06 18.12 3.44
CA CYS A 103 23.24 18.67 4.53
C CYS A 103 23.28 17.74 5.75
N HIS A 104 23.98 18.16 6.81
CA HIS A 104 24.13 17.41 8.08
C HIS A 104 23.12 17.81 9.16
N HIS A 105 22.17 18.69 8.85
CA HIS A 105 21.16 19.12 9.82
C HIS A 105 20.18 17.98 10.12
N GLU A 106 19.71 17.92 11.37
CA GLU A 106 18.72 16.95 11.85
C GLU A 106 17.39 17.05 11.08
N ASP A 107 17.02 18.26 10.63
CA ASP A 107 15.81 18.56 9.84
C ASP A 107 16.13 18.84 8.37
N CYS A 108 16.63 17.85 7.64
CA CYS A 108 16.82 18.00 6.19
C CYS A 108 15.45 17.92 5.48
N THR A 109 15.18 18.88 4.59
CA THR A 109 13.93 18.95 3.81
C THR A 109 13.64 17.66 3.05
N THR A 110 14.68 17.02 2.49
CA THR A 110 14.54 15.74 1.78
C THR A 110 14.02 14.64 2.70
N ASP A 111 14.48 14.60 3.94
CA ASP A 111 14.06 13.60 4.94
C ASP A 111 12.60 13.80 5.30
N GLN A 112 12.19 15.06 5.49
CA GLN A 112 10.80 15.43 5.76
C GLN A 112 9.88 15.06 4.59
N ILE A 113 10.31 15.34 3.35
CA ILE A 113 9.56 14.95 2.15
C ILE A 113 9.38 13.42 2.08
N PHE A 114 10.45 12.65 2.28
CA PHE A 114 10.35 11.19 2.28
C PHE A 114 9.44 10.68 3.40
N LYS A 115 9.54 11.25 4.60
CA LYS A 115 8.69 10.89 5.74
C LYS A 115 7.22 11.15 5.46
N GLU A 116 6.88 12.34 4.97
CA GLU A 116 5.50 12.72 4.63
C GLU A 116 4.94 11.86 3.50
N MET A 117 5.72 11.68 2.43
CA MET A 117 5.34 10.85 1.29
C MET A 117 5.06 9.40 1.72
N MET A 118 5.94 8.80 2.51
CA MET A 118 5.74 7.44 3.01
C MET A 118 4.54 7.33 3.96
N SER A 119 4.34 8.32 4.83
CA SER A 119 3.17 8.38 5.70
C SER A 119 1.87 8.43 4.90
N LEU A 120 1.81 9.26 3.86
CA LEU A 120 0.68 9.34 2.94
C LEU A 120 0.41 8.02 2.23
N PHE A 121 1.45 7.38 1.68
CA PHE A 121 1.30 6.09 0.99
C PHE A 121 0.81 4.98 1.92
N ILE A 122 1.39 4.87 3.12
CA ILE A 122 0.99 3.86 4.11
C ILE A 122 -0.47 4.08 4.53
N THR A 123 -0.85 5.33 4.79
CA THR A 123 -2.22 5.69 5.21
C THR A 123 -3.22 5.35 4.10
N LYS A 124 -2.96 5.79 2.87
CA LYS A 124 -3.83 5.52 1.72
C LYS A 124 -3.95 4.03 1.41
N TYR A 125 -2.86 3.27 1.53
CA TYR A 125 -2.89 1.83 1.34
C TYR A 125 -3.76 1.12 2.38
N ARG A 126 -3.73 1.58 3.65
CA ARG A 126 -4.62 1.04 4.69
C ARG A 126 -6.07 1.29 4.40
N GLU A 127 -6.42 2.52 4.04
CA GLU A 127 -7.80 2.87 3.67
C GLU A 127 -8.30 2.00 2.52
N LEU A 128 -7.47 1.75 1.50
CA LEU A 128 -7.81 0.88 0.38
C LEU A 128 -8.03 -0.57 0.84
N LYS A 129 -7.14 -1.10 1.68
CA LYS A 129 -7.24 -2.46 2.20
C LYS A 129 -8.46 -2.63 3.11
N GLU A 130 -8.75 -1.64 3.95
CA GLU A 130 -9.95 -1.63 4.79
C GLU A 130 -11.22 -1.60 3.94
N LYS A 131 -11.26 -0.78 2.88
CA LYS A 131 -12.38 -0.77 1.92
C LYS A 131 -12.53 -2.12 1.20
N GLU A 132 -11.43 -2.76 0.81
CA GLU A 132 -11.45 -4.10 0.20
C GLU A 132 -11.96 -5.16 1.17
N VAL A 133 -11.49 -5.14 2.43
CA VAL A 133 -11.98 -6.05 3.48
C VAL A 133 -13.45 -5.79 3.77
N MET A 134 -13.90 -4.54 3.87
CA MET A 134 -15.31 -4.21 4.04
C MET A 134 -16.15 -4.69 2.85
N ALA A 135 -15.66 -4.54 1.62
CA ALA A 135 -16.33 -5.04 0.42
C ALA A 135 -16.40 -6.58 0.43
N SER A 136 -15.32 -7.26 0.82
CA SER A 136 -15.26 -8.72 0.94
C SER A 136 -16.17 -9.24 2.06
N MET A 137 -16.18 -8.59 3.22
CA MET A 137 -17.07 -8.93 4.34
C MET A 137 -18.53 -8.64 4.00
N ALA A 138 -18.83 -7.57 3.26
CA ALA A 138 -20.16 -7.31 2.71
C ALA A 138 -20.57 -8.41 1.71
N SER A 139 -19.64 -8.90 0.88
CA SER A 139 -19.84 -10.05 -0.01
C SER A 139 -20.17 -11.32 0.77
N LEU A 140 -19.42 -11.59 1.84
CA LEU A 140 -19.55 -12.79 2.69
C LEU A 140 -20.84 -12.77 3.52
N THR A 141 -21.18 -11.64 4.12
CA THR A 141 -22.40 -11.47 4.94
C THR A 141 -23.67 -11.40 4.11
N CYS A 142 -23.58 -10.94 2.86
CA CYS A 142 -24.72 -10.91 1.93
C CYS A 142 -24.82 -12.18 1.07
N GLY A 143 -23.89 -13.14 1.19
CA GLY A 143 -23.88 -14.39 0.43
C GLY A 143 -23.67 -14.22 -1.09
N LEU A 144 -23.29 -13.03 -1.54
CA LEU A 144 -23.12 -12.70 -2.95
C LEU A 144 -21.70 -13.11 -3.36
N LYS A 145 -21.57 -14.14 -4.20
CA LYS A 145 -20.27 -14.73 -4.60
C LYS A 145 -19.88 -14.36 -6.03
N SER A 146 -20.83 -13.88 -6.83
CA SER A 146 -20.63 -13.56 -8.24
C SER A 146 -21.08 -12.14 -8.59
N LEU A 147 -20.54 -11.59 -9.69
CA LEU A 147 -21.01 -10.33 -10.27
C LEU A 147 -22.53 -10.35 -10.50
N GLU A 148 -23.09 -11.51 -10.89
CA GLU A 148 -24.52 -11.69 -11.10
C GLU A 148 -25.32 -11.57 -9.79
N ASP A 149 -24.77 -12.00 -8.66
CA ASP A 149 -25.39 -11.82 -7.35
C ASP A 149 -25.44 -10.34 -6.94
N TYR A 150 -24.38 -9.58 -7.22
CA TYR A 150 -24.36 -8.13 -7.00
C TYR A 150 -25.38 -7.40 -7.88
N GLU A 151 -25.48 -7.76 -9.16
CA GLU A 151 -26.50 -7.22 -10.05
C GLU A 151 -27.91 -7.55 -9.56
N ARG A 152 -28.13 -8.80 -9.12
CA ARG A 152 -29.42 -9.23 -8.55
C ARG A 152 -29.76 -8.41 -7.30
N PHE A 153 -28.81 -8.23 -6.38
CA PHE A 153 -29.00 -7.44 -5.18
C PHE A 153 -29.31 -5.97 -5.49
N ALA A 154 -28.57 -5.35 -6.41
CA ALA A 154 -28.80 -3.98 -6.84
C ALA A 154 -30.21 -3.78 -7.42
N ILE A 155 -30.66 -4.73 -8.25
CA ILE A 155 -32.01 -4.72 -8.83
C ILE A 155 -33.09 -4.86 -7.74
N LEU A 156 -32.96 -5.83 -6.82
CA LEU A 156 -33.92 -6.06 -5.74
C LEU A 156 -34.01 -4.87 -4.78
N LYS A 157 -32.86 -4.32 -4.36
CA LYS A 157 -32.79 -3.17 -3.46
C LYS A 157 -33.38 -1.91 -4.10
N THR A 158 -33.09 -1.70 -5.38
CA THR A 158 -33.65 -0.57 -6.14
C THR A 158 -35.15 -0.76 -6.39
N GLY A 159 -35.60 -1.99 -6.65
CA GLY A 159 -37.02 -2.33 -6.77
C GLY A 159 -37.81 -1.99 -5.52
N ASN A 160 -37.31 -2.37 -4.35
CA ASN A 160 -37.93 -2.01 -3.07
C ASN A 160 -37.98 -0.49 -2.83
N ARG A 161 -36.93 0.27 -3.20
CA ARG A 161 -36.92 1.73 -3.05
C ARG A 161 -37.85 2.44 -4.03
N CYS A 162 -37.95 1.93 -5.26
CA CYS A 162 -38.74 2.52 -6.35
C CYS A 162 -40.17 1.96 -6.45
N ASN A 163 -40.63 1.18 -5.47
CA ASN A 163 -41.92 0.46 -5.53
C ASN A 163 -42.10 -0.30 -6.85
N TRP A 164 -41.03 -0.92 -7.35
CA TRP A 164 -41.01 -1.71 -8.59
C TRP A 164 -41.39 -0.93 -9.86
N ASN A 165 -41.31 0.40 -9.85
CA ASN A 165 -41.49 1.21 -11.05
C ASN A 165 -40.28 1.10 -11.99
N ILE A 166 -40.40 0.26 -13.01
CA ILE A 166 -39.32 -0.06 -13.96
C ILE A 166 -38.69 1.18 -14.62
N THR A 167 -39.47 2.23 -14.90
CA THR A 167 -38.92 3.44 -15.55
C THR A 167 -38.02 4.21 -14.59
N VAL A 168 -38.42 4.30 -13.31
CA VAL A 168 -37.62 4.96 -12.27
C VAL A 168 -36.41 4.11 -11.90
N MET A 169 -36.58 2.79 -11.78
CA MET A 169 -35.48 1.85 -11.52
C MET A 169 -34.42 1.88 -12.62
N ALA A 170 -34.83 1.87 -13.90
CA ALA A 170 -33.91 1.93 -15.03
C ALA A 170 -33.09 3.22 -15.03
N LYS A 171 -33.71 4.35 -14.68
CA LYS A 171 -33.03 5.63 -14.55
C LYS A 171 -32.04 5.62 -13.38
N GLU A 172 -32.42 5.02 -12.25
CA GLU A 172 -31.60 5.00 -11.04
C GLU A 172 -30.44 3.99 -11.11
N LEU A 173 -30.61 2.90 -11.85
CA LEU A 173 -29.55 1.92 -12.14
C LEU A 173 -28.70 2.31 -13.36
N GLU A 174 -29.02 3.42 -14.02
CA GLU A 174 -28.36 3.91 -15.24
C GLU A 174 -28.27 2.86 -16.37
N ILE A 175 -29.31 2.03 -16.51
CA ILE A 175 -29.40 1.01 -17.55
C ILE A 175 -30.68 1.17 -18.37
N GLY A 176 -30.65 0.75 -19.64
CA GLY A 176 -31.82 0.74 -20.49
C GLY A 176 -32.94 -0.16 -19.93
N ARG A 177 -34.20 0.28 -20.06
CA ARG A 177 -35.39 -0.49 -19.60
C ARG A 177 -35.40 -1.93 -20.14
N ASN A 178 -35.08 -2.12 -21.41
CA ASN A 178 -35.03 -3.44 -22.03
C ASN A 178 -33.93 -4.33 -21.42
N THR A 179 -32.77 -3.75 -21.11
CA THR A 179 -31.67 -4.44 -20.43
C THR A 179 -32.07 -4.84 -19.01
N LEU A 180 -32.78 -3.97 -18.28
CA LEU A 180 -33.31 -4.27 -16.96
C LEU A 180 -34.33 -5.42 -17.02
N TYR A 181 -35.28 -5.39 -17.96
CA TYR A 181 -36.25 -6.48 -18.15
C TYR A 181 -35.55 -7.82 -18.45
N ASN A 182 -34.56 -7.83 -19.34
CA ASN A 182 -33.84 -9.04 -19.68
C ASN A 182 -33.04 -9.59 -18.48
N LYS A 183 -32.39 -8.71 -17.70
CA LYS A 183 -31.67 -9.10 -16.49
C LYS A 183 -32.62 -9.65 -15.42
N MET A 184 -33.75 -8.98 -15.14
CA MET A 184 -34.76 -9.45 -14.20
C MET A 184 -35.32 -10.83 -14.60
N LYS A 185 -35.65 -11.01 -15.89
CA LYS A 185 -36.14 -12.29 -16.42
C LYS A 185 -35.10 -13.40 -16.29
N ARG A 186 -33.83 -13.12 -16.62
CA ARG A 186 -32.73 -14.09 -16.48
C ARG A 186 -32.52 -14.51 -15.02
N MET A 187 -32.71 -13.57 -14.10
CA MET A 187 -32.57 -13.79 -12.66
C MET A 187 -33.83 -14.36 -12.01
N GLY A 188 -34.94 -14.54 -12.72
CA GLY A 188 -36.20 -15.03 -12.14
C GLY A 188 -36.84 -14.06 -11.14
N ILE A 189 -36.68 -12.76 -11.36
CA ILE A 189 -37.36 -11.69 -10.63
C ILE A 189 -38.62 -11.33 -11.44
N HIS A 190 -39.80 -11.52 -10.85
CA HIS A 190 -41.11 -11.31 -11.48
C HIS A 190 -41.76 -10.01 -11.03
#